data_AF-A0A7K9WL57-F1
#
_entry.id   AF-A0A7K9WL57-F1
#
_cell.length_a   1.000
_cell.length_b   1.000
_cell.length_c   1.000
_cell.angle_alpha   90.00
_cell.angle_beta   90.00
_cell.angle_gamma   90.00
#
_symmetry.space_group_name_H-M   'P 1'
#
loop_
_entity.id
_entity.type
_entity.pdbx_description
1 polymer ?
#
loop_
_entity_poly.entity_id
_entity_poly.type
_entity_poly.pdbx_seq_one_letter_code
_entity_poly.pdbx_strand_id
1 'polypeptide(L)'
;MVHINVLKKLMCVLVVILVALTVCLWRETRRSYYDPLKARNDDLQGHRSLEKWNPVKSQGLFHEAASELGQISRMSLGTSSKVKDSTAVTAEKSKKAAFVKVWDKDSSSRNLIPRLQKVRKNYLAMNKYNVTYNGKRNAKLSPEKLLCQLRDRVNVTMIQRSDGPFGTSEWQQYLPGKSLSETVGHLGRCAVVSSAGSLKSSRLGQEIDSHDAILRFNGAPVRGFQDDVGQKTTIRLVNSQLVTVEEQQFLREPLYNTGILIVWDPAPYHAEIHEWYRKPDYNFFESYKAYRGTHPEQPFYILNPKMQWQLWDILQENSLEHIQPNPPSSGMLGIVIMMTLCDEVNVYEFLPSKRQTDVCHYYQKFHDHACTMGAYHPLLFEKNLVKHINQGTDEDIYTHGKVTLPGFRKVHC
;
A
#
# COMPACT_ATOMS: atom_id res chain seq x y z
N MET A 1 -27.48 52.03 -31.96
CA MET A 1 -27.69 51.43 -30.61
C MET A 1 -28.12 49.95 -30.64
N VAL A 2 -28.79 49.46 -31.71
CA VAL A 2 -29.29 48.06 -31.80
C VAL A 2 -28.17 47.01 -31.99
N HIS A 3 -27.14 47.30 -32.80
CA HIS A 3 -26.04 46.33 -33.07
C HIS A 3 -25.18 45.95 -31.84
N ILE A 4 -25.00 46.88 -30.90
CA ILE A 4 -24.19 46.63 -29.68
C ILE A 4 -24.90 45.65 -28.74
N ASN A 5 -26.23 45.67 -28.72
CA ASN A 5 -27.03 44.76 -27.88
C ASN A 5 -27.07 43.33 -28.44
N VAL A 6 -27.03 43.17 -29.76
CA VAL A 6 -26.95 41.85 -30.40
C VAL A 6 -25.57 41.22 -30.16
N LEU A 7 -24.50 42.01 -30.27
CA LEU A 7 -23.13 41.52 -30.04
C LEU A 7 -22.93 41.07 -28.57
N LYS A 8 -23.45 41.84 -27.61
CA LYS A 8 -23.40 41.48 -26.17
C LYS A 8 -24.17 40.19 -25.86
N LYS A 9 -25.34 40.00 -26.48
CA LYS A 9 -26.12 38.76 -26.34
C LYS A 9 -25.39 37.56 -26.94
N LEU A 10 -24.76 37.72 -28.11
CA LEU A 10 -23.97 36.66 -28.74
C LEU A 10 -22.76 36.26 -27.89
N MET A 11 -22.07 37.24 -27.31
CA MET A 11 -20.94 37.01 -26.41
C MET A 11 -21.35 36.29 -25.13
N CYS A 12 -22.49 36.64 -24.53
CA CYS A 12 -23.03 35.91 -23.36
C CYS A 12 -23.34 34.45 -23.71
N VAL A 13 -23.94 34.18 -24.87
CA VAL A 13 -24.23 32.82 -25.32
C VAL A 13 -22.94 32.01 -25.52
N LEU A 14 -21.91 32.60 -26.13
CA LEU A 14 -20.60 31.96 -26.29
C LEU A 14 -19.93 31.63 -24.96
N VAL A 15 -20.00 32.52 -23.96
CA VAL A 15 -19.46 32.27 -22.63
C VAL A 15 -20.20 31.12 -21.94
N VAL A 16 -21.53 31.07 -22.03
CA VAL A 16 -22.33 29.97 -21.46
C VAL A 16 -21.97 28.63 -22.12
N ILE A 17 -21.79 28.60 -23.43
CA ILE A 17 -21.38 27.40 -24.16
C ILE A 17 -19.98 26.95 -23.74
N LEU A 18 -19.02 27.87 -23.60
CA LEU A 18 -17.67 27.55 -23.12
C LEU A 18 -17.67 26.99 -21.70
N VAL A 19 -18.48 27.56 -20.80
CA VAL A 19 -18.65 27.05 -19.43
C VAL A 19 -19.31 25.66 -19.44
N ALA A 20 -20.33 25.45 -20.27
CA ALA A 20 -20.96 24.14 -20.40
C ALA A 20 -20.00 23.08 -20.96
N LEU A 21 -19.21 23.43 -21.98
CA LEU A 21 -18.21 22.53 -22.58
C LEU A 21 -17.08 22.19 -21.61
N THR A 22 -16.59 23.17 -20.84
CA THR A 22 -15.58 22.92 -19.79
C THR A 22 -16.11 22.04 -18.67
N VAL A 23 -17.37 22.23 -18.24
CA VAL A 23 -18.03 21.33 -17.28
C VAL A 23 -18.24 19.94 -17.86
N CYS A 24 -18.63 19.82 -19.14
CA CYS A 24 -18.79 18.53 -19.81
C CYS A 24 -17.46 17.79 -19.95
N LEU A 25 -16.41 18.47 -20.41
CA LEU A 25 -15.06 17.92 -20.53
C LEU A 25 -14.48 17.54 -19.15
N TRP A 26 -14.75 18.33 -18.11
CA TRP A 26 -14.39 18.00 -16.73
C TRP A 26 -15.15 16.77 -16.20
N ARG A 27 -16.42 16.62 -16.58
CA ARG A 27 -17.24 15.45 -16.22
C ARG A 27 -16.80 14.20 -16.98
N GLU A 28 -16.46 14.30 -18.26
CA GLU A 28 -15.98 13.20 -19.10
C GLU A 28 -14.59 12.71 -18.66
N THR A 29 -13.68 13.63 -18.35
CA THR A 29 -12.35 13.29 -17.79
C THR A 29 -12.45 12.64 -16.40
N ARG A 30 -13.44 13.00 -15.58
CA ARG A 30 -13.73 12.28 -14.32
C ARG A 30 -14.37 10.91 -14.53
N ARG A 31 -15.22 10.74 -15.57
CA ARG A 31 -15.87 9.46 -15.88
C ARG A 31 -14.87 8.39 -16.34
N SER A 32 -13.87 8.79 -17.12
CA SER A 32 -12.77 7.91 -17.55
C SER A 32 -11.88 7.43 -16.37
N TYR A 33 -11.91 8.12 -15.24
CA TYR A 33 -11.17 7.74 -14.03
C TYR A 33 -11.87 6.69 -13.16
N TYR A 34 -13.20 6.49 -13.30
CA TYR A 34 -13.97 5.62 -12.41
C TYR A 34 -15.17 5.00 -13.12
N ASP A 35 -14.96 3.92 -13.88
CA ASP A 35 -15.99 2.90 -14.07
C ASP A 35 -15.39 1.55 -14.54
N PRO A 36 -15.11 0.59 -13.64
CA PRO A 36 -14.80 -0.77 -14.06
C PRO A 36 -15.84 -1.83 -13.61
N LEU A 37 -16.90 -1.47 -12.89
CA LEU A 37 -17.76 -2.47 -12.24
C LEU A 37 -19.18 -2.61 -12.83
N LYS A 38 -19.60 -1.74 -13.75
CA LYS A 38 -20.93 -1.88 -14.37
C LYS A 38 -20.98 -2.81 -15.59
N ALA A 39 -19.84 -3.09 -16.23
CA ALA A 39 -19.79 -3.88 -17.46
C ALA A 39 -19.88 -5.42 -17.26
N ARG A 40 -20.13 -5.92 -16.04
CA ARG A 40 -20.18 -7.38 -15.78
C ARG A 40 -21.56 -7.94 -15.45
N ASN A 41 -22.58 -7.08 -15.23
CA ASN A 41 -23.90 -7.56 -14.83
C ASN A 41 -24.97 -7.53 -15.95
N ASP A 42 -24.73 -6.83 -17.06
CA ASP A 42 -25.71 -6.77 -18.16
C ASP A 42 -25.55 -7.89 -19.21
N ASP A 43 -24.50 -8.71 -19.12
CA ASP A 43 -24.25 -9.84 -20.04
C ASP A 43 -24.80 -11.19 -19.53
N LEU A 44 -25.59 -11.18 -18.46
CA LEU A 44 -26.15 -12.39 -17.85
C LEU A 44 -27.66 -12.34 -17.65
N GLN A 45 -28.39 -11.66 -18.54
CA GLN A 45 -29.84 -11.83 -18.70
C GLN A 45 -30.22 -11.65 -20.17
N GLY A 46 -30.18 -12.75 -20.93
CA GLY A 46 -30.59 -12.77 -22.34
C GLY A 46 -30.92 -14.18 -22.83
N HIS A 47 -32.21 -14.52 -22.77
CA HIS A 47 -32.94 -15.53 -23.56
C HIS A 47 -32.38 -16.96 -23.73
N ARG A 48 -33.05 -17.89 -23.04
CA ARG A 48 -33.23 -19.28 -23.49
C ARG A 48 -34.16 -19.32 -24.71
N SER A 49 -33.68 -19.88 -25.82
CA SER A 49 -34.51 -20.60 -26.79
C SER A 49 -33.65 -21.59 -27.58
N LEU A 50 -34.13 -22.83 -27.66
CA LEU A 50 -33.57 -23.92 -28.46
C LEU A 50 -33.48 -23.52 -29.94
N GLU A 51 -32.40 -23.93 -30.62
CA GLU A 51 -32.47 -24.82 -31.80
C GLU A 51 -31.09 -25.30 -32.29
N LYS A 52 -31.15 -26.33 -33.13
CA LYS A 52 -30.19 -27.38 -33.43
C LYS A 52 -29.04 -27.03 -34.41
N TRP A 53 -28.00 -27.90 -34.33
CA TRP A 53 -27.26 -28.56 -35.44
C TRP A 53 -25.83 -28.11 -35.83
N ASN A 54 -24.89 -28.91 -35.32
CA ASN A 54 -23.79 -29.67 -35.97
C ASN A 54 -22.68 -29.05 -36.86
N PRO A 55 -21.48 -29.70 -36.86
CA PRO A 55 -20.21 -29.11 -37.27
C PRO A 55 -19.77 -29.52 -38.68
N VAL A 56 -19.04 -28.65 -39.38
CA VAL A 56 -18.26 -29.01 -40.57
C VAL A 56 -16.87 -28.39 -40.51
N LYS A 57 -15.90 -29.25 -40.83
CA LYS A 57 -14.45 -29.06 -40.97
C LYS A 57 -14.07 -27.90 -41.91
N SER A 58 -12.93 -27.27 -41.62
CA SER A 58 -11.88 -27.05 -42.63
C SER A 58 -10.50 -27.16 -41.99
N GLN A 59 -9.75 -28.16 -42.42
CA GLN A 59 -8.30 -28.25 -42.28
C GLN A 59 -7.64 -27.09 -43.04
N GLY A 60 -6.45 -26.67 -42.58
CA GLY A 60 -5.48 -25.99 -43.45
C GLY A 60 -4.50 -25.07 -42.74
N LEU A 61 -3.28 -25.60 -42.50
CA LEU A 61 -1.98 -24.90 -42.63
C LEU A 61 -1.67 -23.82 -41.55
N PHE A 62 -0.59 -23.83 -40.76
CA PHE A 62 0.79 -24.30 -40.95
C PHE A 62 1.43 -24.64 -39.59
N HIS A 63 2.25 -25.69 -39.56
CA HIS A 63 3.24 -26.00 -38.53
C HIS A 63 4.51 -26.38 -39.28
N GLU A 64 5.58 -25.59 -39.20
CA GLU A 64 6.96 -26.09 -39.39
C GLU A 64 8.01 -25.03 -39.05
N ALA A 65 8.83 -25.33 -38.04
CA ALA A 65 10.25 -25.01 -37.99
C ALA A 65 10.83 -25.69 -36.74
N ALA A 66 11.13 -26.99 -36.84
CA ALA A 66 12.03 -27.68 -35.93
C ALA A 66 12.74 -28.81 -36.67
N SER A 67 14.07 -28.84 -36.49
CA SER A 67 15.01 -29.94 -36.74
C SER A 67 15.55 -30.15 -38.18
N GLU A 68 16.85 -29.88 -38.33
CA GLU A 68 17.84 -30.83 -38.87
C GLU A 68 19.16 -30.64 -38.08
N LEU A 69 20.15 -31.54 -38.09
CA LEU A 69 20.28 -32.94 -37.67
C LEU A 69 21.80 -33.23 -37.66
N GLY A 70 22.27 -34.20 -36.85
CA GLY A 70 23.62 -34.78 -36.96
C GLY A 70 24.20 -35.18 -35.59
N GLN A 71 23.73 -36.28 -34.98
CA GLN A 71 24.28 -37.65 -34.99
C GLN A 71 25.78 -37.80 -34.61
N ILE A 72 26.06 -38.26 -33.38
CA ILE A 72 26.42 -39.63 -32.94
C ILE A 72 27.92 -39.98 -33.09
N SER A 73 28.57 -40.21 -31.95
CA SER A 73 29.46 -41.37 -31.78
C SER A 73 29.57 -41.78 -30.31
N ARG A 74 29.48 -43.09 -30.07
CA ARG A 74 29.54 -43.78 -28.78
C ARG A 74 30.81 -44.63 -28.71
N MET A 75 31.31 -44.79 -27.49
CA MET A 75 32.05 -45.92 -26.91
C MET A 75 33.59 -45.99 -27.03
N SER A 76 34.18 -45.81 -25.84
CA SER A 76 35.04 -46.77 -25.10
C SER A 76 36.28 -47.36 -25.80
N LEU A 77 37.45 -46.93 -25.31
CA LEU A 77 38.63 -47.79 -25.17
C LEU A 77 39.17 -47.60 -23.75
N GLY A 78 39.21 -48.67 -22.98
CA GLY A 78 39.97 -48.75 -21.73
C GLY A 78 41.14 -49.70 -21.91
N THR A 79 42.36 -49.27 -21.56
CA THR A 79 43.33 -50.01 -20.72
C THR A 79 44.66 -49.26 -20.61
N SER A 80 45.32 -49.51 -19.47
CA SER A 80 46.73 -49.30 -19.13
C SER A 80 47.15 -48.01 -18.40
N SER A 81 47.27 -48.21 -17.09
CA SER A 81 48.14 -47.60 -16.08
C SER A 81 49.35 -46.75 -16.56
N LYS A 82 49.56 -45.61 -15.90
CA LYS A 82 50.82 -45.27 -15.24
C LYS A 82 50.64 -44.13 -14.23
N VAL A 83 51.12 -44.38 -13.02
CA VAL A 83 51.21 -43.48 -11.86
C VAL A 83 52.07 -42.27 -12.18
N LYS A 84 51.63 -41.08 -11.79
CA LYS A 84 52.52 -40.01 -11.32
C LYS A 84 51.77 -39.05 -10.41
N ASP A 85 52.26 -38.96 -9.19
CA ASP A 85 51.94 -37.98 -8.16
C ASP A 85 52.05 -36.55 -8.71
N SER A 86 51.01 -35.75 -8.47
CA SER A 86 51.12 -34.31 -8.44
C SER A 86 49.96 -33.74 -7.62
N THR A 87 50.31 -33.28 -6.42
CA THR A 87 49.53 -32.44 -5.51
C THR A 87 48.88 -31.28 -6.26
N ALA A 88 47.57 -31.37 -6.50
CA ALA A 88 46.77 -30.27 -7.03
C ALA A 88 45.89 -29.72 -5.89
N VAL A 89 46.29 -28.55 -5.42
CA VAL A 89 45.52 -27.68 -4.51
C VAL A 89 44.09 -27.58 -5.02
N THR A 90 43.12 -28.02 -4.22
CA THR A 90 41.70 -27.77 -4.42
C THR A 90 41.47 -26.26 -4.30
N ALA A 91 41.46 -25.58 -5.44
CA ALA A 91 40.89 -24.25 -5.54
C ALA A 91 39.38 -24.40 -5.34
N GLU A 92 38.91 -24.16 -4.12
CA GLU A 92 37.52 -23.84 -3.85
C GLU A 92 37.12 -22.69 -4.78
N LYS A 93 36.37 -23.01 -5.83
CA LYS A 93 35.64 -22.00 -6.60
C LYS A 93 34.61 -21.41 -5.65
N SER A 94 35.02 -20.34 -4.95
CA SER A 94 34.11 -19.38 -4.35
C SER A 94 33.07 -19.01 -5.40
N LYS A 95 31.86 -19.54 -5.24
CA LYS A 95 30.69 -19.07 -5.97
C LYS A 95 30.54 -17.61 -5.58
N LYS A 96 30.96 -16.70 -6.47
CA LYS A 96 30.60 -15.28 -6.36
C LYS A 96 29.09 -15.22 -6.10
N ALA A 97 28.71 -14.76 -4.91
CA ALA A 97 27.32 -14.49 -4.60
C ALA A 97 26.78 -13.59 -5.72
N ALA A 98 25.73 -14.04 -6.39
CA ALA A 98 25.07 -13.22 -7.39
C ALA A 98 24.59 -11.95 -6.67
N PHE A 99 25.03 -10.78 -7.13
CA PHE A 99 24.66 -9.52 -6.49
C PHE A 99 23.17 -9.29 -6.75
N VAL A 100 22.33 -9.48 -5.74
CA VAL A 100 20.88 -9.35 -5.85
C VAL A 100 20.50 -7.90 -5.63
N LYS A 101 19.79 -7.29 -6.60
CA LYS A 101 19.33 -5.90 -6.48
C LYS A 101 18.06 -5.83 -5.63
N VAL A 102 18.16 -5.21 -4.45
CA VAL A 102 17.05 -4.90 -3.55
C VAL A 102 16.91 -3.38 -3.38
N TRP A 103 15.94 -2.94 -2.57
CA TRP A 103 15.73 -1.52 -2.27
C TRP A 103 17.01 -0.88 -1.71
N ASP A 104 17.40 0.25 -2.29
CA ASP A 104 18.51 1.06 -1.82
C ASP A 104 18.03 1.98 -0.68
N LYS A 105 18.54 1.76 0.52
CA LYS A 105 18.17 2.55 1.71
C LYS A 105 18.58 4.02 1.63
N ASP A 106 19.51 4.37 0.74
CA ASP A 106 19.98 5.73 0.52
C ASP A 106 19.27 6.41 -0.66
N SER A 107 18.16 5.82 -1.14
CA SER A 107 17.36 6.39 -2.24
C SER A 107 16.93 7.83 -1.93
N SER A 108 17.08 8.70 -2.90
CA SER A 108 16.73 10.12 -2.82
C SER A 108 15.80 10.51 -3.97
N SER A 109 15.33 11.74 -3.95
CA SER A 109 14.55 12.34 -5.03
C SER A 109 15.29 12.33 -6.37
N ARG A 110 16.63 12.28 -6.37
CA ARG A 110 17.42 12.12 -7.61
C ARG A 110 17.25 10.75 -8.27
N ASN A 111 16.86 9.74 -7.49
CA ASN A 111 16.60 8.38 -7.97
C ASN A 111 15.18 8.21 -8.55
N LEU A 112 14.29 9.20 -8.36
CA LEU A 112 12.94 9.19 -8.93
C LEU A 112 12.95 9.54 -10.42
N ILE A 113 11.98 8.99 -11.17
CA ILE A 113 11.73 9.42 -12.55
C ILE A 113 11.33 10.92 -12.61
N PRO A 114 11.63 11.65 -13.71
CA PRO A 114 11.39 13.10 -13.80
C PRO A 114 9.95 13.53 -13.47
N ARG A 115 8.96 12.71 -13.87
CA ARG A 115 7.54 12.95 -13.53
C ARG A 115 7.34 13.01 -12.01
N LEU A 116 7.88 12.05 -11.26
CA LEU A 116 7.71 11.97 -9.80
C LEU A 116 8.56 13.02 -9.07
N GLN A 117 9.72 13.41 -9.62
CA GLN A 117 10.46 14.56 -9.11
C GLN A 117 9.63 15.84 -9.16
N LYS A 118 8.91 16.08 -10.27
CA LYS A 118 8.01 17.22 -10.42
C LYS A 118 6.82 17.12 -9.45
N VAL A 119 6.21 15.95 -9.34
CA VAL A 119 5.09 15.72 -8.39
C VAL A 119 5.52 16.02 -6.95
N ARG A 120 6.68 15.54 -6.51
CA ARG A 120 7.23 15.85 -5.18
C ARG A 120 7.42 17.36 -4.98
N LYS A 121 8.02 18.06 -5.96
CA LYS A 121 8.19 19.52 -5.90
C LYS A 121 6.84 20.25 -5.74
N ASN A 122 5.79 19.78 -6.43
CA ASN A 122 4.46 20.37 -6.32
C ASN A 122 3.86 20.17 -4.92
N TYR A 123 3.99 18.98 -4.32
CA TYR A 123 3.51 18.76 -2.95
C TYR A 123 4.29 19.56 -1.90
N LEU A 124 5.61 19.69 -2.07
CA LEU A 124 6.43 20.58 -1.24
C LEU A 124 5.95 22.03 -1.32
N ALA A 125 5.65 22.53 -2.52
CA ALA A 125 5.17 23.89 -2.73
C ALA A 125 3.75 24.11 -2.19
N MET A 126 2.88 23.10 -2.31
CA MET A 126 1.49 23.18 -1.86
C MET A 126 1.38 23.25 -0.32
N ASN A 127 2.23 22.50 0.39
CA ASN A 127 2.24 22.41 1.85
C ASN A 127 0.84 22.39 2.49
N LYS A 128 -0.03 21.50 1.98
CA LYS A 128 -1.47 21.46 2.30
C LYS A 128 -1.77 21.48 3.80
N TYR A 129 -0.91 20.86 4.61
CA TYR A 129 -1.10 20.68 6.06
C TYR A 129 -0.34 21.70 6.90
N ASN A 130 0.22 22.75 6.29
CA ASN A 130 1.01 23.79 6.97
C ASN A 130 2.17 23.24 7.80
N VAL A 131 2.90 22.27 7.25
CA VAL A 131 4.04 21.64 7.93
C VAL A 131 5.18 22.65 8.06
N THR A 132 5.68 22.81 9.28
CA THR A 132 6.84 23.66 9.63
C THR A 132 7.83 22.87 10.49
N TYR A 133 8.74 22.17 9.82
CA TYR A 133 9.74 21.35 10.50
C TYR A 133 10.96 22.18 10.93
N ASN A 134 11.13 22.31 12.25
CA ASN A 134 12.27 23.02 12.87
C ASN A 134 13.28 22.08 13.55
N GLY A 135 13.08 20.75 13.46
CA GLY A 135 13.98 19.78 14.05
C GLY A 135 15.34 19.71 13.34
N LYS A 136 16.35 19.19 14.04
CA LYS A 136 17.65 18.88 13.41
C LYS A 136 17.50 17.63 12.55
N ARG A 137 18.22 17.54 11.44
CA ARG A 137 18.30 16.30 10.64
C ARG A 137 19.48 15.47 11.11
N ASN A 138 19.25 14.18 11.31
CA ASN A 138 20.24 13.20 11.71
C ASN A 138 20.06 11.90 10.89
N ALA A 139 20.29 11.98 9.58
CA ALA A 139 20.05 10.88 8.63
C ALA A 139 21.02 9.69 8.72
N LYS A 140 21.70 9.49 9.86
CA LYS A 140 22.71 8.43 10.04
C LYS A 140 22.58 7.70 11.39
N LEU A 141 21.39 7.67 11.98
CA LEU A 141 21.16 6.85 13.16
C LEU A 141 21.40 5.37 12.85
N SER A 142 21.94 4.63 13.82
CA SER A 142 22.00 3.18 13.72
C SER A 142 20.58 2.59 13.76
N PRO A 143 20.34 1.40 13.21
CA PRO A 143 19.03 0.75 13.25
C PRO A 143 18.43 0.69 14.66
N GLU A 144 19.26 0.40 15.67
CA GLU A 144 18.84 0.30 17.08
C GLU A 144 18.37 1.66 17.61
N LYS A 145 19.13 2.73 17.36
CA LYS A 145 18.75 4.08 17.77
C LYS A 145 17.48 4.56 17.07
N LEU A 146 17.29 4.19 15.80
CA LEU A 146 16.08 4.54 15.07
C LEU A 146 14.85 3.78 15.59
N LEU A 147 15.01 2.49 15.93
CA LEU A 147 13.96 1.71 16.59
C LEU A 147 13.57 2.32 17.94
N CYS A 148 14.55 2.79 18.73
CA CYS A 148 14.31 3.53 19.97
C CYS A 148 13.55 4.84 19.73
N GLN A 149 13.96 5.64 18.74
CA GLN A 149 13.24 6.86 18.39
C GLN A 149 11.78 6.56 18.02
N LEU A 150 11.52 5.52 17.21
CA LEU A 150 10.17 5.12 16.83
C LEU A 150 9.34 4.71 18.05
N ARG A 151 9.89 3.86 18.93
CA ARG A 151 9.23 3.38 20.14
C ARG A 151 8.86 4.52 21.09
N ASP A 152 9.81 5.42 21.34
CA ASP A 152 9.70 6.40 22.43
C ASP A 152 8.96 7.68 22.02
N ARG A 153 8.90 7.99 20.72
CA ARG A 153 8.36 9.27 20.22
C ARG A 153 7.08 9.14 19.39
N VAL A 154 6.70 7.93 18.96
CA VAL A 154 5.46 7.70 18.20
C VAL A 154 4.43 7.04 19.11
N ASN A 155 3.45 7.82 19.55
CA ASN A 155 2.38 7.34 20.38
C ASN A 155 1.30 6.69 19.50
N VAL A 156 1.29 5.36 19.46
CA VAL A 156 0.23 4.59 18.79
C VAL A 156 -0.99 4.51 19.70
N THR A 157 -1.84 5.53 19.63
CA THR A 157 -3.11 5.58 20.37
C THR A 157 -4.29 5.76 19.42
N MET A 158 -5.44 5.25 19.86
CA MET A 158 -6.72 5.53 19.24
C MET A 158 -7.40 6.68 19.99
N ILE A 159 -8.33 7.37 19.35
CA ILE A 159 -9.23 8.31 20.01
C ILE A 159 -10.00 7.59 21.10
N GLN A 160 -9.96 8.17 22.30
CA GLN A 160 -10.64 7.69 23.48
C GLN A 160 -11.80 8.62 23.86
N ARG A 161 -12.69 8.15 24.74
CA ARG A 161 -13.80 8.97 25.27
C ARG A 161 -13.30 10.16 26.11
N SER A 162 -12.06 10.13 26.59
CA SER A 162 -11.45 11.27 27.29
C SER A 162 -10.97 12.38 26.34
N ASP A 163 -10.84 12.10 25.04
CA ASP A 163 -10.34 13.07 24.06
C ASP A 163 -11.48 13.98 23.61
N GLY A 164 -11.36 15.30 23.81
CA GLY A 164 -12.39 16.24 23.35
C GLY A 164 -12.41 16.35 21.81
N PRO A 165 -13.59 16.31 21.15
CA PRO A 165 -14.96 16.33 21.71
C PRO A 165 -15.64 14.95 21.85
N PHE A 166 -14.89 13.85 21.81
CA PHE A 166 -15.42 12.48 21.82
C PHE A 166 -15.96 11.99 23.18
N GLY A 167 -15.87 12.82 24.22
CA GLY A 167 -16.47 12.55 25.54
C GLY A 167 -17.95 12.89 25.65
N THR A 168 -18.55 13.51 24.63
CA THR A 168 -19.98 13.87 24.65
C THR A 168 -20.89 12.64 24.60
N SER A 169 -22.12 12.78 25.09
CA SER A 169 -23.14 11.71 25.04
C SER A 169 -23.40 11.20 23.62
N GLU A 170 -23.25 12.07 22.61
CA GLU A 170 -23.35 11.72 21.19
C GLU A 170 -22.35 10.63 20.78
N TRP A 171 -21.11 10.70 21.27
CA TRP A 171 -20.01 9.81 20.87
C TRP A 171 -19.90 8.54 21.70
N GLN A 172 -20.43 8.55 22.93
CA GLN A 172 -20.25 7.45 23.90
C GLN A 172 -20.66 6.08 23.39
N GLN A 173 -21.74 6.00 22.59
CA GLN A 173 -22.24 4.73 22.05
C GLN A 173 -21.42 4.20 20.86
N TYR A 174 -20.69 5.07 20.16
CA TYR A 174 -20.01 4.69 18.92
C TYR A 174 -18.56 4.25 19.14
N LEU A 175 -17.85 4.82 20.12
CA LEU A 175 -16.46 4.44 20.38
C LEU A 175 -16.34 3.12 21.17
N PRO A 176 -15.40 2.23 20.79
CA PRO A 176 -15.12 1.00 21.53
C PRO A 176 -14.80 1.27 23.01
N GLY A 177 -15.28 0.39 23.90
CA GLY A 177 -15.03 0.50 25.34
C GLY A 177 -13.65 0.01 25.79
N LYS A 178 -13.02 -0.87 25.01
CA LYS A 178 -11.68 -1.41 25.24
C LYS A 178 -10.67 -0.76 24.30
N SER A 179 -9.46 -0.52 24.76
CA SER A 179 -8.35 -0.11 23.89
C SER A 179 -8.04 -1.18 22.84
N LEU A 180 -7.30 -0.79 21.79
CA LEU A 180 -6.89 -1.72 20.75
C LEU A 180 -6.03 -2.86 21.33
N SER A 181 -5.08 -2.54 22.22
CA SER A 181 -4.20 -3.53 22.85
C SER A 181 -4.97 -4.51 23.74
N GLU A 182 -6.00 -4.05 24.47
CA GLU A 182 -6.87 -4.94 25.26
C GLU A 182 -7.74 -5.85 24.39
N THR A 183 -8.12 -5.37 23.20
CA THR A 183 -8.99 -6.12 22.28
C THR A 183 -8.23 -7.20 21.53
N VAL A 184 -7.01 -6.88 21.10
CA VAL A 184 -6.14 -7.79 20.35
C VAL A 184 -5.38 -8.72 21.30
N GLY A 185 -5.06 -8.26 22.50
CA GLY A 185 -4.15 -8.95 23.40
C GLY A 185 -2.72 -8.97 22.88
N HIS A 186 -1.93 -9.91 23.40
CA HIS A 186 -0.55 -10.07 23.00
C HIS A 186 -0.43 -10.97 21.75
N LEU A 187 0.29 -10.49 20.73
CA LEU A 187 0.57 -11.24 19.51
C LEU A 187 2.05 -11.58 19.37
N GLY A 188 2.35 -12.77 18.87
CA GLY A 188 3.70 -13.21 18.55
C GLY A 188 4.13 -12.67 17.18
N ARG A 189 3.91 -13.46 16.14
CA ARG A 189 4.33 -13.17 14.76
C ARG A 189 3.18 -12.63 13.95
N CYS A 190 3.35 -11.45 13.38
CA CYS A 190 2.32 -10.76 12.61
C CYS A 190 2.74 -10.50 11.18
N ALA A 191 1.76 -10.36 10.29
CA ALA A 191 1.97 -9.96 8.90
C ALA A 191 1.32 -8.60 8.60
N VAL A 192 2.06 -7.74 7.92
CA VAL A 192 1.51 -6.55 7.23
C VAL A 192 1.56 -6.84 5.74
N VAL A 193 0.40 -6.91 5.10
CA VAL A 193 0.29 -7.21 3.67
C VAL A 193 0.03 -5.90 2.93
N SER A 194 1.00 -5.44 2.12
CA SER A 194 0.79 -4.27 1.29
C SER A 194 -0.34 -4.50 0.27
N SER A 195 -0.72 -3.46 -0.47
CA SER A 195 -1.68 -3.60 -1.57
C SER A 195 -1.01 -3.74 -2.92
N ALA A 196 0.32 -3.83 -3.00
CA ALA A 196 1.08 -3.67 -4.23
C ALA A 196 0.75 -4.72 -5.31
N GLY A 197 0.82 -4.34 -6.58
CA GLY A 197 0.64 -5.26 -7.71
C GLY A 197 1.64 -6.42 -7.75
N SER A 198 2.81 -6.26 -7.12
CA SER A 198 3.86 -7.28 -7.04
C SER A 198 3.51 -8.49 -6.16
N LEU A 199 2.39 -8.43 -5.42
CA LEU A 199 1.82 -9.61 -4.74
C LEU A 199 1.23 -10.62 -5.72
N LYS A 200 0.85 -10.20 -6.93
CA LYS A 200 0.24 -11.11 -7.91
C LYS A 200 1.22 -12.21 -8.33
N SER A 201 0.75 -13.46 -8.32
CA SER A 201 1.54 -14.66 -8.60
C SER A 201 2.75 -14.86 -7.68
N SER A 202 2.72 -14.27 -6.48
CA SER A 202 3.76 -14.42 -5.47
C SER A 202 3.68 -15.76 -4.74
N ARG A 203 2.48 -16.36 -4.66
CA ARG A 203 2.20 -17.57 -3.87
C ARG A 203 2.54 -17.45 -2.37
N LEU A 204 2.47 -16.23 -1.83
CA LEU A 204 2.79 -15.95 -0.42
C LEU A 204 1.63 -16.29 0.54
N GLY A 205 0.46 -16.68 0.04
CA GLY A 205 -0.75 -16.78 0.85
C GLY A 205 -0.65 -17.72 2.04
N GLN A 206 -0.03 -18.89 1.87
CA GLN A 206 0.18 -19.85 2.98
C GLN A 206 1.16 -19.31 4.03
N GLU A 207 2.24 -18.64 3.61
CA GLU A 207 3.19 -18.03 4.53
C GLU A 207 2.52 -16.90 5.31
N ILE A 208 1.77 -16.04 4.62
CA ILE A 208 1.01 -14.94 5.22
C ILE A 208 0.02 -15.48 6.26
N ASP A 209 -0.77 -16.51 5.95
CA ASP A 209 -1.75 -17.09 6.87
C ASP A 209 -1.14 -17.82 8.08
N SER A 210 0.16 -18.14 8.04
CA SER A 210 0.88 -18.74 9.18
C SER A 210 1.12 -17.79 10.37
N HIS A 211 0.80 -16.50 10.21
CA HIS A 211 0.95 -15.48 11.26
C HIS A 211 -0.27 -15.43 12.19
N ASP A 212 -0.04 -15.01 13.43
CA ASP A 212 -1.08 -14.88 14.47
C ASP A 212 -2.13 -13.84 14.06
N ALA A 213 -1.67 -12.69 13.56
CA ALA A 213 -2.50 -11.60 13.09
C ALA A 213 -2.03 -11.02 11.75
N ILE A 214 -2.98 -10.56 10.94
CA ILE A 214 -2.72 -9.99 9.62
C ILE A 214 -3.38 -8.63 9.49
N LEU A 215 -2.58 -7.62 9.16
CA LEU A 215 -3.04 -6.28 8.85
C LEU A 215 -3.13 -6.08 7.33
N ARG A 216 -4.27 -5.56 6.87
CA ARG A 216 -4.54 -5.18 5.47
C ARG A 216 -5.01 -3.73 5.36
N PHE A 217 -5.06 -3.19 4.14
CA PHE A 217 -5.34 -1.78 3.89
C PHE A 217 -6.56 -1.55 3.02
N ASN A 218 -7.35 -0.52 3.35
CA ASN A 218 -8.45 0.00 2.51
C ASN A 218 -9.35 -1.13 1.99
N GLY A 219 -9.71 -1.11 0.71
CA GLY A 219 -10.52 -2.14 0.04
C GLY A 219 -9.75 -3.35 -0.47
N ALA A 220 -8.53 -3.62 -0.01
CA ALA A 220 -7.72 -4.73 -0.51
C ALA A 220 -8.41 -6.09 -0.22
N PRO A 221 -8.89 -6.83 -1.25
CA PRO A 221 -9.69 -8.03 -1.08
C PRO A 221 -8.81 -9.28 -0.92
N VAL A 222 -9.36 -10.31 -0.27
CA VAL A 222 -8.73 -11.66 -0.22
C VAL A 222 -9.36 -12.62 -1.23
N ARG A 223 -10.66 -12.46 -1.50
CA ARG A 223 -11.41 -13.34 -2.41
C ARG A 223 -10.89 -13.20 -3.85
N GLY A 224 -10.50 -14.31 -4.44
CA GLY A 224 -9.90 -14.39 -5.77
C GLY A 224 -8.38 -14.22 -5.79
N PHE A 225 -7.75 -14.01 -4.63
CA PHE A 225 -6.31 -13.76 -4.49
C PHE A 225 -5.67 -14.61 -3.38
N GLN A 226 -6.37 -15.60 -2.84
CA GLN A 226 -5.96 -16.34 -1.63
C GLN A 226 -4.57 -16.96 -1.75
N ASP A 227 -4.22 -17.51 -2.90
CA ASP A 227 -2.90 -18.12 -3.14
C ASP A 227 -1.76 -17.10 -2.96
N ASP A 228 -2.01 -15.85 -3.30
CA ASP A 228 -1.02 -14.77 -3.29
C ASP A 228 -1.02 -13.99 -1.98
N VAL A 229 -2.20 -13.73 -1.41
CA VAL A 229 -2.34 -12.79 -0.28
C VAL A 229 -2.90 -13.42 0.99
N GLY A 230 -3.23 -14.70 0.98
CA GLY A 230 -3.83 -15.41 2.11
C GLY A 230 -5.32 -15.12 2.29
N GLN A 231 -5.90 -15.69 3.34
CA GLN A 231 -7.34 -15.65 3.63
C GLN A 231 -7.65 -14.85 4.89
N LYS A 232 -6.73 -14.81 5.86
CA LYS A 232 -6.98 -14.19 7.17
C LYS A 232 -6.88 -12.66 7.09
N THR A 233 -7.77 -11.97 7.81
CA THR A 233 -7.71 -10.52 8.07
C THR A 233 -8.06 -10.31 9.54
N THR A 234 -7.11 -9.82 10.33
CA THR A 234 -7.31 -9.56 11.76
C THR A 234 -7.54 -8.07 12.01
N ILE A 235 -6.77 -7.22 11.34
CA ILE A 235 -6.88 -5.76 11.40
C ILE A 235 -6.96 -5.22 9.98
N ARG A 236 -7.81 -4.23 9.74
CA ARG A 236 -7.85 -3.48 8.49
C ARG A 236 -7.80 -1.99 8.77
N LEU A 237 -6.73 -1.35 8.26
CA LEU A 237 -6.53 0.08 8.33
C LEU A 237 -7.10 0.74 7.08
N VAL A 238 -8.10 1.62 7.25
CA VAL A 238 -8.76 2.36 6.17
C VAL A 238 -8.47 3.86 6.31
N ASN A 239 -8.30 4.57 5.20
CA ASN A 239 -8.25 6.03 5.24
C ASN A 239 -9.67 6.63 5.27
N SER A 240 -9.78 7.86 5.77
CA SER A 240 -11.04 8.61 5.84
C SER A 240 -11.66 8.90 4.48
N GLN A 241 -10.84 9.05 3.43
CA GLN A 241 -11.32 9.24 2.06
C GLN A 241 -12.21 8.06 1.61
N LEU A 242 -11.77 6.82 1.84
CA LEU A 242 -12.54 5.62 1.49
C LEU A 242 -13.86 5.58 2.26
N VAL A 243 -13.81 5.82 3.56
CA VAL A 243 -15.00 5.81 4.43
C VAL A 243 -16.02 6.88 4.01
N THR A 244 -15.55 8.03 3.50
CA THR A 244 -16.40 9.18 3.15
C THR A 244 -16.88 9.15 1.70
N VAL A 245 -15.96 8.92 0.75
CA VAL A 245 -16.24 9.02 -0.70
C VAL A 245 -16.85 7.73 -1.25
N GLU A 246 -16.41 6.58 -0.73
CA GLU A 246 -16.93 5.26 -1.12
C GLU A 246 -17.91 4.73 -0.07
N GLU A 247 -18.60 5.62 0.67
CA GLU A 247 -19.45 5.29 1.82
C GLU A 247 -20.40 4.11 1.53
N GLN A 248 -21.14 4.15 0.42
CA GLN A 248 -22.11 3.09 0.11
C GLN A 248 -21.43 1.73 -0.11
N GLN A 249 -20.22 1.72 -0.66
CA GLN A 249 -19.43 0.49 -0.80
C GLN A 249 -18.90 0.06 0.57
N PHE A 250 -18.34 0.99 1.35
CA PHE A 250 -17.82 0.73 2.70
C PHE A 250 -18.88 0.15 3.64
N LEU A 251 -20.10 0.69 3.61
CA LEU A 251 -21.22 0.26 4.47
C LEU A 251 -21.83 -1.10 4.07
N ARG A 252 -21.61 -1.58 2.83
CA ARG A 252 -22.30 -2.76 2.29
C ARG A 252 -21.39 -3.94 2.00
N GLU A 253 -20.13 -3.69 1.69
CA GLU A 253 -19.19 -4.73 1.28
C GLU A 253 -18.82 -5.62 2.48
N PRO A 254 -19.06 -6.95 2.43
CA PRO A 254 -18.77 -7.86 3.54
C PRO A 254 -17.29 -7.91 3.94
N LEU A 255 -16.39 -7.44 3.06
CA LEU A 255 -14.96 -7.40 3.32
C LEU A 255 -14.58 -6.49 4.51
N TYR A 256 -15.41 -5.49 4.84
CA TYR A 256 -15.21 -4.60 5.97
C TYR A 256 -15.75 -5.19 7.29
N ASN A 257 -16.66 -6.16 7.22
CA ASN A 257 -17.31 -6.79 8.38
C ASN A 257 -16.42 -7.84 9.08
N THR A 258 -15.14 -7.90 8.74
CA THR A 258 -14.18 -8.90 9.24
C THR A 258 -13.08 -8.24 10.07
N GLY A 259 -12.82 -8.79 11.25
CA GLY A 259 -11.73 -8.35 12.13
C GLY A 259 -11.97 -6.96 12.70
N ILE A 260 -10.87 -6.31 13.09
CA ILE A 260 -10.87 -4.97 13.68
C ILE A 260 -10.68 -3.93 12.57
N LEU A 261 -11.48 -2.88 12.58
CA LEU A 261 -11.28 -1.73 11.70
C LEU A 261 -10.54 -0.62 12.43
N ILE A 262 -9.69 0.10 11.72
CA ILE A 262 -9.06 1.35 12.17
C ILE A 262 -9.20 2.37 11.04
N VAL A 263 -9.83 3.52 11.30
CA VAL A 263 -9.85 4.64 10.35
C VAL A 263 -8.83 5.69 10.77
N TRP A 264 -8.14 6.30 9.79
CA TRP A 264 -7.26 7.44 10.03
C TRP A 264 -7.53 8.57 9.04
N ASP A 265 -7.30 9.81 9.46
CA ASP A 265 -7.52 11.02 8.67
C ASP A 265 -6.32 11.98 8.79
N PRO A 266 -5.83 12.56 7.68
CA PRO A 266 -4.86 13.64 7.73
C PRO A 266 -5.36 14.84 8.54
N ALA A 267 -4.64 15.24 9.57
CA ALA A 267 -4.88 16.46 10.31
C ALA A 267 -3.91 17.56 9.88
N PRO A 268 -4.21 18.85 10.10
CA PRO A 268 -3.18 19.89 10.03
C PRO A 268 -2.00 19.55 10.96
N TYR A 269 -0.80 19.97 10.57
CA TYR A 269 0.43 19.63 11.29
C TYR A 269 0.39 20.13 12.74
N HIS A 270 0.62 19.21 13.68
CA HIS A 270 0.57 19.45 15.14
C HIS A 270 -0.75 20.05 15.66
N ALA A 271 -1.85 19.90 14.92
CA ALA A 271 -3.17 20.33 15.39
C ALA A 271 -3.64 19.55 16.63
N GLU A 272 -4.39 20.24 17.49
CA GLU A 272 -5.09 19.59 18.59
C GLU A 272 -6.32 18.80 18.09
N ILE A 273 -6.74 17.79 18.85
CA ILE A 273 -7.83 16.87 18.44
C ILE A 273 -9.11 17.65 18.11
N HIS A 274 -9.44 18.66 18.91
CA HIS A 274 -10.63 19.49 18.70
C HIS A 274 -10.54 20.39 17.45
N GLU A 275 -9.34 20.79 17.04
CA GLU A 275 -9.12 21.56 15.80
C GLU A 275 -9.28 20.68 14.57
N TRP A 276 -8.68 19.48 14.63
CA TRP A 276 -8.87 18.44 13.61
C TRP A 276 -10.34 18.04 13.49
N TYR A 277 -11.04 17.80 14.60
CA TYR A 277 -12.45 17.44 14.58
C TYR A 277 -13.34 18.48 13.87
N ARG A 278 -13.02 19.78 14.02
CA ARG A 278 -13.77 20.86 13.34
C ARG A 278 -13.52 20.88 11.83
N LYS A 279 -12.35 20.43 11.38
CA LYS A 279 -11.95 20.47 9.97
C LYS A 279 -11.07 19.25 9.62
N PRO A 280 -11.67 18.05 9.55
CA PRO A 280 -10.96 16.87 9.07
C PRO A 280 -10.69 16.99 7.57
N ASP A 281 -9.74 16.22 7.03
CA ASP A 281 -9.48 16.22 5.59
C ASP A 281 -10.67 15.63 4.81
N TYR A 282 -11.24 14.55 5.35
CA TYR A 282 -12.53 14.02 4.93
C TYR A 282 -13.45 13.87 6.15
N ASN A 283 -14.68 14.37 6.06
CA ASN A 283 -15.64 14.25 7.15
C ASN A 283 -16.27 12.85 7.21
N PHE A 284 -15.52 11.89 7.78
CA PHE A 284 -15.92 10.48 7.88
C PHE A 284 -16.79 10.17 9.11
N PHE A 285 -17.06 11.14 9.98
CA PHE A 285 -17.69 10.88 11.29
C PHE A 285 -19.09 10.30 11.17
N GLU A 286 -19.91 10.78 10.23
CA GLU A 286 -21.27 10.27 10.02
C GLU A 286 -21.26 8.86 9.43
N SER A 287 -20.40 8.59 8.45
CA SER A 287 -20.22 7.24 7.88
C SER A 287 -19.67 6.25 8.93
N TYR A 288 -18.79 6.71 9.81
CA TYR A 288 -18.30 5.93 10.95
C TYR A 288 -19.45 5.56 11.91
N LYS A 289 -20.29 6.54 12.29
CA LYS A 289 -21.47 6.31 13.15
C LYS A 289 -22.47 5.36 12.47
N ALA A 290 -22.73 5.53 11.18
CA ALA A 290 -23.60 4.66 10.40
C ALA A 290 -23.10 3.20 10.38
N TYR A 291 -21.80 2.99 10.18
CA TYR A 291 -21.20 1.67 10.25
C TYR A 291 -21.31 1.06 11.65
N ARG A 292 -20.94 1.81 12.69
CA ARG A 292 -21.04 1.37 14.09
C ARG A 292 -22.47 1.06 14.53
N GLY A 293 -23.45 1.79 14.01
CA GLY A 293 -24.87 1.54 14.29
C GLY A 293 -25.38 0.21 13.73
N THR A 294 -24.76 -0.29 12.64
CA THR A 294 -25.11 -1.57 12.02
C THR A 294 -24.21 -2.73 12.47
N HIS A 295 -23.00 -2.43 12.96
CA HIS A 295 -22.01 -3.40 13.43
C HIS A 295 -21.50 -3.08 14.84
N PRO A 296 -22.38 -3.03 15.86
CA PRO A 296 -22.02 -2.58 17.22
C PRO A 296 -20.97 -3.47 17.90
N GLU A 297 -20.94 -4.76 17.57
CA GLU A 297 -20.00 -5.74 18.14
C GLU A 297 -18.61 -5.73 17.49
N GLN A 298 -18.47 -5.19 16.27
CA GLN A 298 -17.18 -5.17 15.59
C GLN A 298 -16.33 -3.99 16.07
N PRO A 299 -15.12 -4.22 16.63
CA PRO A 299 -14.26 -3.12 17.05
C PRO A 299 -13.85 -2.25 15.86
N PHE A 300 -14.14 -0.96 15.94
CA PHE A 300 -13.76 0.01 14.93
C PHE A 300 -13.22 1.26 15.59
N TYR A 301 -11.92 1.48 15.47
CA TYR A 301 -11.18 2.56 16.11
C TYR A 301 -10.92 3.73 15.16
N ILE A 302 -10.69 4.91 15.75
CA ILE A 302 -10.21 6.09 15.05
C ILE A 302 -8.77 6.33 15.51
N LEU A 303 -7.80 6.35 14.61
CA LEU A 303 -6.40 6.61 14.94
C LEU A 303 -6.25 8.06 15.43
N ASN A 304 -5.49 8.27 16.50
CA ASN A 304 -5.20 9.62 16.99
C ASN A 304 -4.40 10.42 15.93
N PRO A 305 -4.86 11.61 15.50
CA PRO A 305 -4.25 12.35 14.41
C PRO A 305 -2.82 12.82 14.69
N LYS A 306 -2.37 12.82 15.96
CA LYS A 306 -0.98 13.18 16.32
C LYS A 306 0.03 12.12 15.87
N MET A 307 -0.36 10.84 15.83
CA MET A 307 0.53 9.72 15.52
C MET A 307 1.20 9.87 14.15
N GLN A 308 0.44 10.27 13.12
CA GLN A 308 0.97 10.41 11.76
C GLN A 308 2.07 11.48 11.65
N TRP A 309 1.96 12.57 12.43
CA TRP A 309 2.91 13.66 12.40
C TRP A 309 4.13 13.39 13.29
N GLN A 310 3.96 12.69 14.41
CA GLN A 310 5.08 12.16 15.18
C GLN A 310 5.96 11.22 14.33
N LEU A 311 5.32 10.35 13.55
CA LEU A 311 6.02 9.47 12.61
C LEU A 311 6.66 10.24 11.45
N TRP A 312 5.96 11.25 10.92
CA TRP A 312 6.50 12.13 9.89
C TRP A 312 7.75 12.88 10.37
N ASP A 313 7.77 13.36 11.61
CA ASP A 313 8.92 14.05 12.21
C ASP A 313 10.15 13.15 12.23
N ILE A 314 9.99 11.86 12.58
CA ILE A 314 11.08 10.88 12.54
C ILE A 314 11.55 10.63 11.10
N LEU A 315 10.63 10.52 10.13
CA LEU A 315 10.98 10.37 8.72
C LEU A 315 11.77 11.59 8.21
N GLN A 316 11.33 12.81 8.54
CA GLN A 316 12.01 14.03 8.13
C GLN A 316 13.37 14.19 8.83
N GLU A 317 13.47 13.86 10.12
CA GLU A 317 14.72 13.86 10.88
C GLU A 317 15.75 12.91 10.26
N ASN A 318 15.31 11.74 9.82
CA ASN A 318 16.16 10.69 9.28
C ASN A 318 16.31 10.73 7.74
N SER A 319 15.82 11.79 7.09
CA SER A 319 15.98 12.00 5.64
C SER A 319 16.99 13.11 5.34
N LEU A 320 17.82 12.93 4.32
CA LEU A 320 18.83 13.93 3.90
C LEU A 320 18.23 15.16 3.23
N GLU A 321 16.96 15.09 2.81
CA GLU A 321 16.26 16.16 2.11
C GLU A 321 14.86 16.39 2.68
N HIS A 322 14.21 17.47 2.25
CA HIS A 322 12.82 17.73 2.62
C HIS A 322 11.91 16.65 2.03
N ILE A 323 11.13 15.98 2.85
CA ILE A 323 10.15 14.99 2.38
C ILE A 323 8.82 15.69 2.08
N GLN A 324 7.92 15.02 1.38
CA GLN A 324 6.57 15.55 1.11
C GLN A 324 5.91 15.96 2.43
N PRO A 325 5.35 17.19 2.55
CA PRO A 325 4.69 17.69 3.76
C PRO A 325 3.26 17.13 3.87
N ASN A 326 3.17 15.82 3.73
CA ASN A 326 1.96 15.00 3.71
C ASN A 326 2.20 13.83 4.67
N PRO A 327 1.16 13.30 5.32
CA PRO A 327 1.35 12.25 6.31
C PRO A 327 1.93 10.97 5.67
N PRO A 328 2.56 10.10 6.48
CA PRO A 328 3.03 8.79 6.02
C PRO A 328 1.91 7.96 5.40
N SER A 329 2.27 7.02 4.52
CA SER A 329 1.29 6.12 3.90
C SER A 329 0.59 5.24 4.94
N SER A 330 -0.62 4.75 4.62
CA SER A 330 -1.28 3.74 5.45
C SER A 330 -0.38 2.53 5.69
N GLY A 331 0.45 2.15 4.72
CA GLY A 331 1.45 1.10 4.86
C GLY A 331 2.39 1.34 6.04
N MET A 332 3.00 2.53 6.11
CA MET A 332 3.93 2.87 7.19
C MET A 332 3.23 3.03 8.54
N LEU A 333 2.02 3.62 8.57
CA LEU A 333 1.21 3.69 9.80
C LEU A 333 0.88 2.28 10.31
N GLY A 334 0.47 1.37 9.42
CA GLY A 334 0.17 -0.02 9.74
C GLY A 334 1.37 -0.79 10.25
N ILE A 335 2.56 -0.58 9.67
CA ILE A 335 3.81 -1.17 10.17
C ILE A 335 4.05 -0.79 11.63
N VAL A 336 4.00 0.51 11.95
CA VAL A 336 4.25 1.00 13.32
C VAL A 336 3.17 0.52 14.29
N ILE A 337 1.89 0.48 13.86
CA ILE A 337 0.80 -0.13 14.65
C ILE A 337 1.12 -1.59 14.99
N MET A 338 1.52 -2.40 14.02
CA MET A 338 1.81 -3.81 14.26
C MET A 338 3.09 -4.00 15.09
N MET A 339 4.09 -3.12 14.98
CA MET A 339 5.26 -3.16 15.86
C MET A 339 4.91 -2.87 17.32
N THR A 340 3.84 -2.11 17.59
CA THR A 340 3.33 -1.91 18.97
C THR A 340 2.61 -3.14 19.50
N LEU A 341 1.93 -3.91 18.65
CA LEU A 341 1.06 -5.03 19.06
C LEU A 341 1.76 -6.39 19.09
N CYS A 342 2.80 -6.56 18.28
CA CYS A 342 3.42 -7.85 17.97
C CYS A 342 4.88 -7.91 18.44
N ASP A 343 5.41 -9.12 18.56
CA ASP A 343 6.83 -9.35 18.85
C ASP A 343 7.71 -9.32 17.60
N GLU A 344 7.16 -9.74 16.46
CA GLU A 344 7.80 -9.75 15.15
C GLU A 344 6.77 -9.36 14.11
N VAL A 345 7.16 -8.49 13.18
CA VAL A 345 6.31 -8.03 12.08
C VAL A 345 6.99 -8.36 10.75
N ASN A 346 6.38 -9.25 9.99
CA ASN A 346 6.76 -9.54 8.61
C ASN A 346 5.94 -8.65 7.67
N VAL A 347 6.62 -7.83 6.87
CA VAL A 347 5.94 -6.91 5.93
C VAL A 347 6.19 -7.40 4.51
N TYR A 348 5.10 -7.61 3.77
CA TYR A 348 5.13 -8.20 2.43
C TYR A 348 4.85 -7.16 1.34
N GLU A 349 5.73 -7.11 0.35
CA GLU A 349 5.66 -6.25 -0.84
C GLU A 349 5.51 -4.75 -0.52
N PHE A 350 6.01 -4.33 0.65
CA PHE A 350 6.27 -2.92 0.93
C PHE A 350 7.61 -2.50 0.32
N LEU A 351 8.68 -3.23 0.65
CA LEU A 351 9.88 -3.27 -0.18
C LEU A 351 9.62 -4.23 -1.34
N PRO A 352 9.77 -3.76 -2.60
CA PRO A 352 9.40 -4.57 -3.74
C PRO A 352 10.38 -5.73 -3.94
N SER A 353 9.82 -6.90 -4.29
CA SER A 353 10.61 -8.05 -4.71
C SER A 353 11.07 -7.94 -6.17
N LYS A 354 11.65 -9.02 -6.70
CA LYS A 354 11.90 -9.20 -8.14
C LYS A 354 10.64 -9.08 -9.01
N ARG A 355 9.44 -9.12 -8.41
CA ARG A 355 8.14 -8.90 -9.07
C ARG A 355 7.74 -7.43 -9.14
N GLN A 356 8.64 -6.49 -8.83
CA GLN A 356 8.36 -5.06 -8.94
C GLN A 356 7.68 -4.74 -10.29
N THR A 357 6.56 -4.02 -10.21
CA THR A 357 5.72 -3.71 -11.37
C THR A 357 5.11 -2.31 -11.20
N ASP A 358 4.65 -1.76 -12.32
CA ASP A 358 3.89 -0.51 -12.35
C ASP A 358 2.40 -0.73 -12.05
N VAL A 359 1.91 -1.99 -12.05
CA VAL A 359 0.54 -2.29 -11.60
C VAL A 359 0.42 -1.84 -10.14
N CYS A 360 -0.46 -0.87 -9.89
CA CYS A 360 -0.54 -0.20 -8.60
C CYS A 360 -0.99 -1.16 -7.49
N HIS A 361 -2.06 -1.91 -7.75
CA HIS A 361 -2.62 -2.84 -6.77
C HIS A 361 -2.88 -4.23 -7.37
N TYR A 362 -2.71 -5.29 -6.57
CA TYR A 362 -2.87 -6.68 -7.03
C TYR A 362 -4.29 -7.00 -7.52
N TYR A 363 -5.28 -6.23 -7.04
CA TYR A 363 -6.70 -6.36 -7.37
C TYR A 363 -7.19 -5.36 -8.42
N GLN A 364 -6.29 -4.58 -9.03
CA GLN A 364 -6.61 -3.60 -10.07
C GLN A 364 -5.74 -3.81 -11.31
N LYS A 365 -6.10 -3.11 -12.40
CA LYS A 365 -5.41 -3.23 -13.71
C LYS A 365 -4.69 -1.96 -14.15
N PHE A 366 -4.80 -0.86 -13.40
CA PHE A 366 -4.15 0.39 -13.77
C PHE A 366 -2.67 0.39 -13.35
N HIS A 367 -1.88 1.12 -14.11
CA HIS A 367 -0.44 1.23 -13.93
C HIS A 367 -0.09 2.63 -13.41
N ASP A 368 0.57 2.71 -12.27
CA ASP A 368 1.15 3.95 -11.77
C ASP A 368 2.38 3.65 -10.90
N HIS A 369 3.55 4.00 -11.42
CA HIS A 369 4.82 3.90 -10.70
C HIS A 369 4.83 4.68 -9.37
N ALA A 370 3.96 5.69 -9.22
CA ALA A 370 3.80 6.44 -7.97
C ALA A 370 3.33 5.57 -6.80
N CYS A 371 2.59 4.50 -7.04
CA CYS A 371 2.13 3.60 -5.98
C CYS A 371 3.29 2.85 -5.32
N THR A 372 4.38 2.62 -6.06
CA THR A 372 5.58 1.96 -5.54
C THR A 372 6.62 2.96 -5.06
N MET A 373 6.78 4.12 -5.72
CA MET A 373 7.86 5.07 -5.42
C MET A 373 7.44 6.30 -4.59
N GLY A 374 6.14 6.52 -4.44
CA GLY A 374 5.57 7.68 -3.76
C GLY A 374 5.24 8.85 -4.70
N ALA A 375 4.12 9.51 -4.39
CA ALA A 375 3.71 10.79 -4.96
C ALA A 375 3.26 11.72 -3.83
N TYR A 376 2.05 11.48 -3.32
CA TYR A 376 1.46 12.20 -2.19
C TYR A 376 2.20 11.91 -0.88
N HIS A 377 2.34 10.63 -0.52
CA HIS A 377 3.06 10.21 0.68
C HIS A 377 4.58 10.26 0.48
N PRO A 378 5.38 10.45 1.55
CA PRO A 378 6.83 10.31 1.53
C PRO A 378 7.29 8.84 1.43
N LEU A 379 6.62 8.02 0.61
CA LEU A 379 6.76 6.56 0.54
C LEU A 379 8.18 6.10 0.22
N LEU A 380 8.93 6.84 -0.62
CA LEU A 380 10.35 6.58 -0.87
C LEU A 380 11.14 6.52 0.45
N PHE A 381 10.95 7.51 1.31
CA PHE A 381 11.67 7.67 2.57
C PHE A 381 11.17 6.70 3.64
N GLU A 382 9.88 6.35 3.61
CA GLU A 382 9.32 5.26 4.42
C GLU A 382 10.02 3.93 4.10
N LYS A 383 10.20 3.62 2.81
CA LYS A 383 10.91 2.41 2.36
C LYS A 383 12.38 2.42 2.73
N ASN A 384 13.05 3.57 2.68
CA ASN A 384 14.42 3.72 3.17
C ASN A 384 14.51 3.36 4.66
N LEU A 385 13.61 3.94 5.47
CA LEU A 385 13.55 3.65 6.90
C LEU A 385 13.32 2.17 7.14
N VAL A 386 12.30 1.56 6.51
CA VAL A 386 12.00 0.12 6.64
C VAL A 386 13.17 -0.75 6.22
N LYS A 387 13.86 -0.40 5.11
CA LYS A 387 15.06 -1.12 4.68
C LYS A 387 16.20 -1.02 5.69
N HIS A 388 16.35 0.14 6.32
CA HIS A 388 17.39 0.40 7.31
C HIS A 388 17.18 -0.36 8.63
N ILE A 389 15.93 -0.56 9.06
CA ILE A 389 15.60 -1.32 10.29
C ILE A 389 15.25 -2.80 10.06
N ASN A 390 15.36 -3.28 8.81
CA ASN A 390 15.10 -4.68 8.47
C ASN A 390 16.13 -5.63 9.10
N GLN A 391 15.65 -6.69 9.75
CA GLN A 391 16.47 -7.77 10.33
C GLN A 391 16.54 -9.02 9.42
N GLY A 392 15.74 -9.08 8.36
CA GLY A 392 15.79 -10.15 7.35
C GLY A 392 16.91 -9.96 6.31
N THR A 393 17.05 -10.92 5.39
CA THR A 393 18.10 -10.88 4.36
C THR A 393 17.70 -10.12 3.10
N ASP A 394 18.67 -9.79 2.25
CA ASP A 394 18.41 -9.24 0.92
C ASP A 394 17.73 -10.26 0.01
N GLU A 395 18.06 -11.55 0.17
CA GLU A 395 17.41 -12.65 -0.51
C GLU A 395 15.92 -12.71 -0.21
N ASP A 396 15.50 -12.52 1.04
CA ASP A 396 14.09 -12.48 1.44
C ASP A 396 13.32 -11.35 0.76
N ILE A 397 13.94 -10.16 0.68
CA ILE A 397 13.36 -9.03 -0.04
C ILE A 397 13.24 -9.37 -1.53
N TYR A 398 14.31 -9.84 -2.16
CA TYR A 398 14.29 -10.11 -3.59
C TYR A 398 13.32 -11.21 -4.00
N THR A 399 13.23 -12.27 -3.20
CA THR A 399 12.43 -13.46 -3.55
C THR A 399 10.98 -13.33 -3.10
N HIS A 400 10.74 -12.83 -1.89
CA HIS A 400 9.43 -12.79 -1.25
C HIS A 400 8.88 -11.37 -1.06
N GLY A 401 9.69 -10.32 -1.28
CA GLY A 401 9.29 -8.96 -0.95
C GLY A 401 9.09 -8.79 0.55
N LYS A 402 9.78 -9.62 1.34
CA LYS A 402 9.59 -9.74 2.78
C LYS A 402 10.68 -8.97 3.52
N VAL A 403 10.26 -8.17 4.50
CA VAL A 403 11.13 -7.64 5.55
C VAL A 403 10.65 -8.12 6.91
N THR A 404 11.58 -8.28 7.84
CA THR A 404 11.31 -8.71 9.22
C THR A 404 11.71 -7.58 10.15
N LEU A 405 10.75 -7.09 10.95
CA LEU A 405 10.94 -5.98 11.88
C LEU A 405 10.66 -6.46 13.32
N PRO A 406 11.45 -6.03 14.32
CA PRO A 406 11.17 -6.37 15.70
C PRO A 406 9.97 -5.57 16.21
N GLY A 407 9.14 -6.22 17.03
CA GLY A 407 8.17 -5.54 17.87
C GLY A 407 8.83 -4.60 18.87
N PHE A 408 8.20 -3.48 19.20
CA PHE A 408 8.73 -2.50 20.14
C PHE A 408 8.98 -3.07 21.53
N ARG A 409 8.24 -4.10 21.93
CA ARG A 409 8.46 -4.83 23.19
C ARG A 409 9.83 -5.52 23.26
N LYS A 410 10.41 -5.87 22.12
CA LYS A 410 11.73 -6.49 22.00
C LYS A 410 12.85 -5.48 21.70
N VAL A 411 12.53 -4.18 21.58
CA VAL A 411 13.51 -3.12 21.34
C VAL A 411 14.11 -2.66 22.68
N HIS A 412 15.44 -2.61 22.74
CA HIS A 412 16.19 -2.19 23.93
C HIS A 412 16.84 -0.83 23.70
N CYS A 413 16.49 0.09 24.61
CA CYS A 413 17.00 1.44 24.77
C CYS A 413 17.15 1.62 26.28
#